data_AF-A0A4Q2XPP0-F1
#
_entry.id   AF-A0A4Q2XPP0-F1
#
_cell.length_a   1.000
_cell.length_b   1.000
_cell.length_c   1.000
_cell.angle_alpha   90.00
_cell.angle_beta   90.00
_cell.angle_gamma   90.00
#
_symmetry.space_group_name_H-M   'P 1'
#
loop_
_entity.id
_entity.type
_entity.pdbx_description
1 polymer ?
#
loop_
_entity_poly.entity_id
_entity_poly.type
_entity_poly.pdbx_seq_one_letter_code
_entity_poly.pdbx_strand_id
1 'polypeptide(L)'
;MAPPLSLREKIRIVIFETDTRGGHLFDVTLLWLILLSVIAVIFESVPDIGGRFSRTYYLLDWAFTLVFTVEYLLRVYSTNDRRKYVLSSWGVIDLLSVLPTYISLFIAGYHYLLVIRILRLLRVFRVLKLVRFSTEGQLLVHALRASAYKIGVFISFMLTIVVLLSTLMYVVERG
;
A
#
# COMPACT_ATOMS: atom_id res chain seq x y z
N MET A 1 15.75 6.83 39.60
CA MET A 1 15.48 5.49 39.04
C MET A 1 14.32 5.64 38.07
N ALA A 2 14.56 5.56 36.76
CA ALA A 2 13.48 5.73 35.78
C ALA A 2 12.45 4.59 35.93
N PRO A 3 11.14 4.87 35.84
CA PRO A 3 10.11 3.84 35.96
C PRO A 3 10.26 2.78 34.87
N PRO A 4 9.85 1.52 35.11
CA PRO A 4 9.90 0.48 34.09
C PRO A 4 9.01 0.87 32.91
N LEU A 5 9.60 0.90 31.71
CA LEU A 5 8.90 1.22 30.46
C LEU A 5 7.66 0.32 30.30
N SER A 6 6.52 0.94 30.01
CA SER A 6 5.28 0.22 29.70
C SER A 6 5.46 -0.64 28.44
N LEU A 7 4.71 -1.74 28.32
CA LEU A 7 4.73 -2.61 27.11
C LEU A 7 4.52 -1.79 25.82
N ARG A 8 3.69 -0.74 25.88
CA ARG A 8 3.43 0.16 24.76
C ARG A 8 4.66 0.98 24.37
N GLU A 9 5.45 1.46 25.33
CA GLU A 9 6.68 2.19 25.06
C GLU A 9 7.78 1.28 24.50
N LYS A 10 7.91 0.04 25.01
CA LYS A 10 8.85 -0.94 24.44
C LYS A 10 8.52 -1.28 23.00
N ILE A 11 7.24 -1.52 22.69
CA ILE A 11 6.78 -1.77 21.32
C ILE A 11 7.01 -0.54 20.45
N ARG A 12 6.77 0.67 20.96
CA ARG A 12 7.03 1.92 20.22
C ARG A 12 8.49 2.08 19.85
N ILE A 13 9.41 1.82 20.78
CA ILE A 13 10.86 1.88 20.54
C ILE A 13 11.25 0.88 19.44
N VAL A 14 10.79 -0.37 19.52
CA VAL A 14 11.12 -1.36 18.48
C VAL A 14 10.51 -1.03 17.11
N ILE A 15 9.30 -0.46 17.07
CA ILE A 15 8.58 -0.21 15.80
C ILE A 15 8.95 1.14 15.15
N PHE A 16 9.29 2.16 15.95
CA PHE A 16 9.53 3.53 15.45
C PHE A 16 10.98 4.00 15.62
N GLU A 17 11.77 3.40 16.52
CA GLU A 17 13.18 3.75 16.72
C GLU A 17 14.09 2.65 16.14
N THR A 18 14.59 2.91 14.93
CA THR A 18 15.47 2.03 14.16
C THR A 18 16.87 1.84 14.76
N ASP A 19 17.24 2.64 15.77
CA ASP A 19 18.55 2.55 16.45
C ASP A 19 18.68 1.30 17.34
N THR A 20 17.59 0.55 17.55
CA THR A 20 17.64 -0.71 18.29
C THR A 20 17.86 -1.91 17.35
N ARG A 21 18.67 -2.88 17.78
CA ARG A 21 18.86 -4.16 17.04
C ARG A 21 17.54 -4.86 16.72
N GLY A 22 16.53 -4.69 17.58
CA GLY A 22 15.18 -5.21 17.38
C GLY A 22 14.42 -4.50 16.26
N GLY A 23 14.51 -3.18 16.17
CA GLY A 23 13.88 -2.39 15.10
C GLY A 23 14.48 -2.70 13.73
N HIS A 24 15.81 -2.80 13.63
CA HIS A 24 16.46 -3.19 12.38
C HIS A 24 16.05 -4.59 11.90
N LEU A 25 15.98 -5.58 12.81
CA LEU A 25 15.55 -6.93 12.47
C LEU A 25 14.09 -6.95 11.99
N PHE A 26 13.22 -6.19 12.66
CA PHE A 26 11.81 -6.06 12.30
C PHE A 26 11.65 -5.47 10.90
N ASP A 27 12.34 -4.37 10.61
CA ASP A 27 12.30 -3.71 9.32
C ASP A 27 12.85 -4.58 8.18
N VAL A 28 13.98 -5.26 8.40
CA VAL A 28 14.55 -6.21 7.43
C VAL A 28 13.60 -7.39 7.18
N THR A 29 12.96 -7.92 8.23
CA THR A 29 11.99 -9.02 8.10
C THR A 29 10.77 -8.58 7.29
N LEU A 30 10.24 -7.38 7.57
CA LEU A 30 9.14 -6.82 6.80
C LEU A 30 9.51 -6.57 5.34
N LEU A 31 10.71 -6.05 5.09
CA LEU A 31 11.22 -5.84 3.74
C LEU A 31 11.22 -7.17 2.95
N TRP A 32 11.80 -8.23 3.51
CA TRP A 32 11.79 -9.54 2.89
C TRP A 32 10.38 -10.08 2.67
N LEU A 33 9.47 -9.86 3.62
CA LEU A 33 8.09 -10.28 3.49
C LEU A 33 7.35 -9.55 2.36
N ILE A 34 7.59 -8.23 2.21
CA ILE A 34 7.04 -7.44 1.12
C ILE A 34 7.59 -7.96 -0.21
N LEU A 35 8.91 -8.14 -0.34
CA LEU A 35 9.54 -8.65 -1.54
C LEU A 35 8.98 -10.03 -1.93
N LEU A 36 8.87 -10.95 -0.97
CA LEU A 36 8.31 -12.28 -1.21
C LEU A 36 6.84 -12.20 -1.65
N SER A 37 6.06 -11.29 -1.05
CA SER A 37 4.66 -11.08 -1.45
C SER A 37 4.54 -10.57 -2.89
N VAL A 38 5.43 -9.66 -3.31
CA VAL A 38 5.45 -9.12 -4.68
C VAL A 38 5.88 -10.21 -5.67
N ILE A 39 6.92 -10.99 -5.33
CA ILE A 39 7.39 -12.11 -6.13
C ILE A 39 6.27 -13.15 -6.31
N ALA A 40 5.51 -13.46 -5.26
CA ALA A 40 4.38 -14.38 -5.33
C ALA A 40 3.30 -13.87 -6.32
N VAL A 41 3.00 -12.56 -6.31
CA VAL A 41 2.06 -11.94 -7.26
C VAL A 41 2.58 -12.00 -8.70
N ILE A 42 3.89 -11.77 -8.90
CA ILE A 42 4.52 -11.89 -10.23
C ILE A 42 4.38 -13.33 -10.75
N PHE A 43 4.68 -14.34 -9.93
CA PHE A 43 4.52 -15.73 -10.35
C PHE A 43 3.05 -16.13 -10.56
N GLU A 44 2.12 -15.62 -9.75
CA GLU A 44 0.67 -15.83 -9.96
C GLU A 44 0.21 -15.24 -11.31
N SER A 45 0.83 -14.15 -11.78
CA SER A 45 0.47 -13.50 -13.05
C SER A 45 0.84 -14.31 -14.30
N VAL A 46 1.74 -15.29 -14.19
CA VAL A 46 2.15 -16.17 -15.30
C VAL A 46 1.08 -17.25 -15.50
N PRO A 47 0.39 -17.33 -16.65
CA PRO A 47 -0.77 -18.21 -16.83
C PRO A 47 -0.50 -19.70 -16.50
N ASP A 48 0.64 -20.23 -16.95
CA ASP A 48 1.02 -21.63 -16.76
C ASP A 48 1.29 -22.00 -15.29
N ILE A 49 1.82 -21.05 -14.51
CA ILE A 49 2.20 -21.25 -13.10
C ILE A 49 1.02 -20.92 -12.17
N GLY A 50 0.37 -19.79 -12.42
CA GLY A 50 -0.75 -19.28 -11.64
C GLY A 50 -1.97 -20.20 -11.69
N GLY A 51 -2.28 -20.77 -12.87
CA GLY A 51 -3.40 -21.71 -13.03
C GLY A 51 -3.20 -23.00 -12.23
N ARG A 52 -1.98 -23.55 -12.22
CA ARG A 52 -1.65 -24.83 -11.58
C ARG A 52 -1.59 -24.75 -10.06
N PHE A 53 -1.17 -23.61 -9.51
CA PHE A 53 -0.98 -23.40 -8.07
C PHE A 53 -1.92 -22.34 -7.48
N SER A 54 -3.08 -22.11 -8.11
CA SER A 54 -4.01 -21.04 -7.71
C SER A 54 -4.39 -21.09 -6.22
N ARG A 55 -4.62 -22.29 -5.66
CA ARG A 55 -4.91 -22.46 -4.22
C ARG A 55 -3.74 -22.08 -3.33
N THR A 56 -2.51 -22.39 -3.74
CA THR A 56 -1.29 -22.06 -2.98
C THR A 56 -1.07 -20.55 -2.96
N TYR A 57 -1.20 -19.87 -4.10
CA TYR A 57 -1.07 -18.41 -4.17
C TYR A 57 -2.17 -17.70 -3.37
N TYR A 58 -3.39 -18.24 -3.37
CA TYR A 58 -4.47 -17.73 -2.53
C TYR A 58 -4.16 -17.84 -1.02
N LEU A 59 -3.63 -18.99 -0.57
CA LEU A 59 -3.22 -19.17 0.83
C LEU A 59 -2.04 -18.27 1.21
N LEU A 60 -1.05 -18.13 0.32
CA LEU A 60 0.07 -17.22 0.51
C LEU A 60 -0.39 -15.76 0.60
N ASP A 61 -1.30 -15.34 -0.28
CA ASP A 61 -1.84 -13.98 -0.25
C ASP A 61 -2.53 -13.67 1.09
N TRP A 62 -3.33 -14.62 1.59
CA TRP A 62 -3.95 -14.51 2.91
C TRP A 62 -2.92 -14.48 4.04
N ALA A 63 -1.89 -15.33 3.98
CA ALA A 63 -0.81 -15.33 4.97
C ALA A 63 -0.09 -13.97 5.02
N PHE A 64 0.30 -13.42 3.87
CA PHE A 64 0.91 -12.08 3.80
C PHE A 64 -0.03 -10.99 4.30
N THR A 65 -1.30 -11.03 3.90
CA THR A 65 -2.32 -10.06 4.35
C THR A 65 -2.46 -10.06 5.86
N LEU A 66 -2.54 -11.24 6.48
CA LEU A 66 -2.66 -11.36 7.93
C LEU A 66 -1.44 -10.80 8.65
N VAL A 67 -0.22 -11.12 8.19
CA VAL A 67 1.01 -10.59 8.79
C VAL A 67 1.09 -9.06 8.64
N PHE A 68 0.77 -8.51 7.46
CA PHE A 68 0.73 -7.06 7.27
C PHE A 68 -0.38 -6.37 8.07
N THR A 69 -1.48 -7.06 8.33
CA THR A 69 -2.57 -6.54 9.17
C THR A 69 -2.13 -6.49 10.62
N VAL A 70 -1.47 -7.54 11.12
CA VAL A 70 -0.88 -7.55 12.46
C VAL A 70 0.14 -6.42 12.60
N GLU A 71 1.03 -6.24 11.63
CA GLU A 71 1.99 -5.13 11.62
C GLU A 71 1.29 -3.76 11.67
N TYR A 72 0.24 -3.56 10.87
CA TYR A 72 -0.51 -2.32 10.85
C TYR A 72 -1.17 -2.04 12.21
N LEU A 73 -1.81 -3.06 12.81
CA LEU A 73 -2.43 -2.95 14.12
C LEU A 73 -1.41 -2.65 15.22
N LEU A 74 -0.23 -3.28 15.18
CA LEU A 74 0.86 -3.01 16.11
C LEU A 74 1.34 -1.56 16.01
N ARG A 75 1.45 -1.01 14.79
CA ARG A 75 1.80 0.40 14.56
C ARG A 75 0.73 1.37 15.06
N VAL A 76 -0.54 1.07 14.81
CA VAL A 76 -1.66 1.87 15.33
C VAL A 76 -1.69 1.83 16.86
N TYR A 77 -1.50 0.67 17.48
CA TYR A 77 -1.53 0.51 18.94
C TYR A 77 -0.37 1.23 19.65
N SER A 78 0.83 1.15 19.07
CA SER A 78 2.05 1.75 19.63
C SER A 78 2.13 3.27 19.45
N THR A 79 1.40 3.84 18.47
CA THR A 79 1.35 5.29 18.28
C THR A 79 0.53 5.98 19.37
N ASN A 80 0.96 7.14 19.85
CA ASN A 80 0.26 7.93 20.87
C ASN A 80 -1.14 8.37 20.42
N ASP A 81 -1.25 8.86 19.17
CA ASP A 81 -2.52 9.27 18.55
C ASP A 81 -2.86 8.34 17.37
N ARG A 82 -3.77 7.40 17.62
CA ARG A 82 -4.21 6.38 16.65
C ARG A 82 -4.84 7.01 15.42
N ARG A 83 -5.68 8.04 15.59
CA ARG A 83 -6.39 8.69 14.48
C ARG A 83 -5.42 9.41 13.57
N LYS A 84 -4.45 10.11 14.16
CA LYS A 84 -3.39 10.78 13.41
C LYS A 84 -2.54 9.79 12.63
N TYR A 85 -2.25 8.60 13.17
CA TYR A 85 -1.53 7.57 12.42
C TYR A 85 -2.32 7.07 11.22
N VAL A 86 -3.59 6.67 11.42
CA VAL A 86 -4.44 6.12 10.35
C VAL A 86 -4.60 7.12 9.20
N LEU A 87 -4.71 8.42 9.52
CA LEU A 87 -4.83 9.49 8.53
C LEU A 87 -3.47 9.99 7.98
N SER A 88 -2.34 9.49 8.49
CA SER A 88 -1.03 9.85 7.96
C SER A 88 -0.76 9.15 6.63
N SER A 89 0.10 9.71 5.78
CA SER A 89 0.44 9.08 4.49
C SER A 89 0.96 7.65 4.64
N TRP A 90 1.74 7.39 5.70
CA TRP A 90 2.26 6.06 6.01
C TRP A 90 1.18 5.10 6.50
N GLY A 91 0.24 5.57 7.33
CA GLY A 91 -0.90 4.77 7.77
C GLY A 91 -1.88 4.46 6.63
N VAL A 92 -2.07 5.39 5.70
CA VAL A 92 -2.87 5.17 4.48
C VAL A 92 -2.21 4.14 3.56
N ILE A 93 -0.90 4.22 3.35
CA ILE A 93 -0.15 3.21 2.57
C ILE A 93 -0.30 1.82 3.22
N ASP A 94 -0.14 1.74 4.55
CA ASP A 94 -0.28 0.47 5.26
C ASP A 94 -1.71 -0.09 5.14
N LEU A 95 -2.73 0.76 5.25
CA LEU A 95 -4.13 0.36 5.08
C LEU A 95 -4.41 -0.12 3.64
N LEU A 96 -4.01 0.65 2.64
CA LEU A 96 -4.20 0.30 1.22
C LEU A 96 -3.48 -0.99 0.83
N SER A 97 -2.42 -1.38 1.55
CA SER A 97 -1.69 -2.61 1.31
C SER A 97 -2.47 -3.88 1.72
N VAL A 98 -3.38 -3.80 2.69
CA VAL A 98 -4.15 -4.95 3.22
C VAL A 98 -5.62 -4.94 2.79
N LEU A 99 -6.16 -3.75 2.54
CA LEU A 99 -7.58 -3.51 2.32
C LEU A 99 -8.18 -4.22 1.09
N PRO A 100 -7.50 -4.35 -0.07
CA PRO A 100 -8.05 -5.05 -1.24
C PRO A 100 -8.45 -6.50 -0.95
N THR A 101 -7.65 -7.23 -0.16
CA THR A 101 -7.93 -8.63 0.20
C THR A 101 -9.15 -8.74 1.11
N TYR A 102 -9.31 -7.83 2.08
CA TYR A 102 -10.50 -7.81 2.93
C TYR A 102 -11.78 -7.41 2.20
N ILE A 103 -11.72 -6.41 1.31
CA ILE A 103 -12.88 -6.02 0.50
C ILE A 103 -13.39 -7.22 -0.32
N SER A 104 -12.50 -8.07 -0.82
CA SER A 104 -12.88 -9.23 -1.64
C SER A 104 -13.83 -10.21 -0.93
N LEU A 105 -13.87 -10.21 0.42
CA LEU A 105 -14.79 -11.03 1.22
C LEU A 105 -16.22 -10.48 1.28
N PHE A 106 -16.40 -9.17 1.14
CA PHE A 106 -17.69 -8.50 1.34
C PHE A 106 -18.48 -8.29 0.04
N ILE A 107 -17.84 -8.47 -1.10
CA ILE A 107 -18.48 -8.28 -2.40
C ILE A 107 -19.16 -9.58 -2.81
N ALA A 108 -20.46 -9.54 -3.12
CA ALA A 108 -21.21 -10.63 -3.73
C ALA A 108 -22.17 -10.05 -4.79
N GLY A 109 -22.34 -10.70 -5.95
CA GLY A 109 -23.27 -10.25 -7.00
C GLY A 109 -22.83 -10.49 -8.45
N TYR A 110 -23.62 -10.00 -9.42
CA TYR A 110 -23.43 -10.28 -10.86
C TYR A 110 -22.08 -9.82 -11.46
N HIS A 111 -21.46 -8.76 -10.93
CA HIS A 111 -20.13 -8.30 -11.35
C HIS A 111 -18.97 -8.81 -10.48
N TYR A 112 -19.23 -9.78 -9.61
CA TYR A 112 -18.28 -10.31 -8.62
C TYR A 112 -16.93 -10.70 -9.23
N LEU A 113 -16.92 -11.38 -10.38
CA LEU A 113 -15.70 -11.87 -11.02
C LEU A 113 -14.78 -10.74 -11.52
N LEU A 114 -15.36 -9.68 -12.11
CA LEU A 114 -14.61 -8.52 -12.58
C LEU A 114 -14.04 -7.72 -11.42
N VAL A 115 -14.85 -7.47 -10.40
CA VAL A 115 -14.43 -6.69 -9.23
C VAL A 115 -13.33 -7.42 -8.46
N ILE A 116 -13.46 -8.73 -8.26
CA ILE A 116 -12.39 -9.53 -7.64
C ILE A 116 -11.10 -9.50 -8.47
N ARG A 117 -11.20 -9.52 -9.81
CA ARG A 117 -10.02 -9.42 -10.67
C ARG A 117 -9.32 -8.08 -10.46
N ILE A 118 -10.07 -6.98 -10.40
CA ILE A 118 -9.52 -5.64 -10.12
C ILE A 118 -8.88 -5.60 -8.73
N LEU A 119 -9.57 -6.07 -7.68
CA LEU A 119 -9.02 -6.11 -6.31
C LEU A 119 -7.74 -6.93 -6.21
N ARG A 120 -7.67 -8.03 -6.97
CA ARG A 120 -6.45 -8.84 -7.12
C ARG A 120 -5.32 -8.09 -7.80
N LEU A 121 -5.59 -7.14 -8.70
CA LEU A 121 -4.53 -6.28 -9.24
C LEU A 121 -4.12 -5.20 -8.22
N LEU A 122 -5.08 -4.67 -7.46
CA LEU A 122 -4.82 -3.63 -6.45
C LEU A 122 -3.90 -4.08 -5.32
N ARG A 123 -3.72 -5.39 -5.08
CA ARG A 123 -2.73 -5.86 -4.10
C ARG A 123 -1.29 -5.44 -4.44
N VAL A 124 -1.03 -4.99 -5.67
CA VAL A 124 0.22 -4.30 -6.04
C VAL A 124 0.52 -3.11 -5.14
N PHE A 125 -0.49 -2.46 -4.53
CA PHE A 125 -0.29 -1.38 -3.56
C PHE A 125 0.60 -1.76 -2.37
N ARG A 126 0.74 -3.07 -2.05
CA ARG A 126 1.72 -3.53 -1.04
C ARG A 126 3.14 -3.09 -1.38
N VAL A 127 3.49 -2.96 -2.67
CA VAL A 127 4.79 -2.45 -3.12
C VAL A 127 5.09 -1.04 -2.60
N LEU A 128 4.05 -0.24 -2.35
CA LEU A 128 4.20 1.12 -1.82
C LEU A 128 4.83 1.13 -0.43
N LYS A 129 4.73 0.03 0.33
CA LYS A 129 5.44 -0.11 1.61
C LYS A 129 6.97 -0.07 1.45
N LEU A 130 7.51 -0.49 0.30
CA LEU A 130 8.96 -0.44 0.02
C LEU A 130 9.53 0.98 0.03
N VAL A 131 8.71 1.97 -0.33
CA VAL A 131 9.11 3.38 -0.34
C VAL A 131 9.56 3.86 1.04
N ARG A 132 9.06 3.25 2.13
CA ARG A 132 9.49 3.55 3.50
C ARG A 132 10.92 3.08 3.76
N PHE A 133 11.36 2.01 3.11
CA PHE A 133 12.63 1.36 3.39
C PHE A 133 13.75 1.77 2.42
N SER A 134 13.43 2.35 1.26
CA SER A 134 14.41 2.92 0.34
C SER A 134 14.63 4.40 0.65
N THR A 135 15.88 4.76 0.95
CA THR A 135 16.31 6.15 1.14
C THR A 135 16.03 7.00 -0.10
N GLU A 136 16.25 6.44 -1.30
CA GLU A 136 15.91 7.10 -2.57
C GLU A 136 14.40 7.26 -2.73
N GLY A 137 13.61 6.27 -2.30
CA GLY A 137 12.15 6.33 -2.28
C GLY A 137 11.65 7.47 -1.40
N GLN A 138 12.22 7.65 -0.21
CA GLN A 138 11.89 8.77 0.68
C GLN A 138 12.29 10.12 0.06
N LEU A 139 13.47 10.22 -0.58
CA LEU A 139 13.89 11.42 -1.31
C LEU A 139 12.93 11.76 -2.45
N LEU A 140 12.50 10.75 -3.21
CA LEU A 140 11.54 10.92 -4.30
C LEU A 140 10.19 11.41 -3.78
N VAL A 141 9.68 10.85 -2.68
CA VAL A 141 8.46 11.35 -2.03
C VAL A 141 8.61 12.79 -1.58
N HIS A 142 9.75 13.17 -1.01
CA HIS A 142 10.03 14.55 -0.63
C HIS A 142 10.07 15.48 -1.84
N ALA A 143 10.76 15.10 -2.92
CA ALA A 143 10.83 15.88 -4.16
C ALA A 143 9.45 16.04 -4.82
N LEU A 144 8.64 14.97 -4.84
CA LEU A 144 7.26 15.00 -5.32
C LEU A 144 6.40 15.95 -4.48
N ARG A 145 6.49 15.90 -3.15
CA ARG A 145 5.77 16.81 -2.26
C ARG A 145 6.18 18.26 -2.47
N ALA A 146 7.47 18.53 -2.59
CA ALA A 146 7.99 19.86 -2.87
C ALA A 146 7.51 20.39 -4.23
N SER A 147 7.28 19.49 -5.19
CA SER A 147 6.82 19.84 -6.55
C SER A 147 5.30 19.74 -6.73
N ALA A 148 4.55 19.32 -5.70
CA ALA A 148 3.14 18.96 -5.81
C ALA A 148 2.27 20.12 -6.32
N TYR A 149 2.56 21.35 -5.88
CA TYR A 149 1.87 22.54 -6.36
C TYR A 149 2.07 22.76 -7.87
N LYS A 150 3.32 22.66 -8.34
CA LYS A 150 3.66 22.82 -9.77
C LYS A 150 3.03 21.73 -10.63
N ILE A 151 3.08 20.48 -10.15
CA ILE A 151 2.42 19.33 -10.81
C ILE A 151 0.91 19.56 -10.87
N GLY A 152 0.30 20.03 -9.79
CA GLY A 152 -1.14 20.31 -9.73
C GLY A 152 -1.57 21.37 -10.76
N VAL A 153 -0.82 22.47 -10.86
CA VAL A 153 -1.07 23.51 -11.89
C VAL A 153 -0.94 22.94 -13.30
N PHE A 154 0.10 22.15 -13.56
CA PHE A 154 0.30 21.52 -14.86
C PHE A 154 -0.83 20.56 -15.25
N ILE A 155 -1.24 19.68 -14.32
CA ILE A 155 -2.36 18.76 -14.54
C ILE A 155 -3.67 19.52 -14.76
N SER A 156 -3.92 20.58 -13.98
CA SER A 156 -5.12 21.42 -14.17
C SER A 156 -5.15 22.03 -15.56
N PHE A 157 -4.02 22.54 -16.06
CA PHE A 157 -3.90 23.09 -17.40
C PHE A 157 -4.15 22.02 -18.48
N MET A 158 -3.53 20.84 -18.34
CA MET A 158 -3.76 19.73 -19.25
C MET A 158 -5.23 19.31 -19.31
N LEU A 159 -5.88 19.19 -18.15
CA LEU A 159 -7.30 18.82 -18.08
C LEU A 159 -8.18 19.84 -18.79
N THR A 160 -7.92 21.14 -18.62
CA THR A 160 -8.64 22.19 -19.34
C THR A 160 -8.52 22.02 -20.86
N ILE A 161 -7.31 21.77 -21.37
CA ILE A 161 -7.10 21.52 -22.81
C ILE A 161 -7.86 20.28 -23.27
N VAL A 162 -7.76 19.18 -22.53
CA VAL A 162 -8.46 17.92 -22.87
C VAL A 162 -9.97 18.14 -22.95
N VAL A 163 -10.56 18.89 -22.00
CA VAL A 163 -11.99 19.19 -22.00
C VAL A 163 -12.39 20.08 -23.18
N LEU A 164 -11.59 21.12 -23.49
CA LEU A 164 -11.85 22.01 -24.62
C LEU A 164 -11.81 21.25 -25.96
N LEU A 165 -10.77 20.46 -26.18
CA LEU A 165 -10.61 19.66 -27.40
C LEU A 165 -11.68 18.56 -27.50
N SER A 166 -12.00 17.89 -26.38
CA SER A 166 -13.08 16.91 -26.34
C SER A 166 -14.42 17.53 -26.72
N THR A 167 -14.70 18.76 -26.28
CA THR A 167 -15.95 19.47 -26.62
C THR A 167 -15.96 19.87 -28.09
N LEU A 168 -14.83 20.38 -28.62
CA LEU A 168 -14.70 20.74 -30.02
C LEU A 168 -14.92 19.52 -30.93
N MET A 169 -14.25 18.41 -30.63
CA MET A 169 -14.37 17.16 -31.40
C MET A 169 -15.81 16.65 -31.38
N TYR A 170 -16.47 16.69 -30.22
CA TYR A 170 -17.88 16.30 -30.09
C TYR A 170 -18.79 17.16 -30.98
N VAL A 171 -18.56 18.47 -31.04
CA VAL A 171 -19.35 19.38 -31.91
C VAL A 171 -19.07 19.10 -33.39
N VAL A 172 -17.81 18.85 -33.78
CA VAL A 172 -17.45 18.52 -35.16
C VAL A 172 -18.01 17.17 -35.61
N GLU A 173 -18.11 16.19 -34.71
CA GLU A 173 -18.62 14.86 -35.04
C GLU A 173 -20.16 14.81 -35.09
N ARG A 174 -20.85 15.68 -34.34
CA ARG A 174 -22.31 15.71 -34.24
C ARG A 174 -22.99 16.87 -34.96
N GLY A 175 -22.25 17.88 -35.40
CA GLY A 175 -22.72 19.02 -36.18
C GLY A 175 -22.37 18.84 -37.65
#